data_AF-W7DDG2-F1
#
_entry.id   AF-W7DDG2-F1
#
_cell.length_a   1.000
_cell.length_b   1.000
_cell.length_c   1.000
_cell.angle_alpha   90.00
_cell.angle_beta   90.00
_cell.angle_gamma   90.00
#
_symmetry.space_group_name_H-M   'P 1'
#
loop_
_entity.id
_entity.type
_entity.pdbx_description
1 polymer ?
#
loop_
_entity_poly.entity_id
_entity_poly.type
_entity_poly.pdbx_seq_one_letter_code
_entity_poly.pdbx_strand_id
1 'polypeptide(L)'
;MVLLGQDPYHGENQAHGLSFSVASSDAKFPPSLRNIFKELKTDLGIERTNRDLTDWAEQGVLLLNTVLTVDGDEKAGSHRKKGWETFTDHVINTLNMRDKPIVFVLWGNDAKKKIPLITNPKHKIITGVHPSPLSANGGFFGSKPFSQINEALVELGEDTIQW
;
A
#
# COMPACT_ATOMS: atom_id res chain seq x y z
N MET A 1 -0.77 7.84 -7.77
CA MET A 1 -1.40 6.57 -7.34
C MET A 1 -1.57 6.56 -5.82
N VAL A 2 -2.50 5.77 -5.26
CA VAL A 2 -2.63 5.54 -3.81
C VAL A 2 -2.51 4.05 -3.52
N LEU A 3 -1.68 3.67 -2.55
CA LEU A 3 -1.56 2.29 -2.05
C LEU A 3 -1.92 2.27 -0.58
N LEU A 4 -2.96 1.52 -0.22
CA LEU A 4 -3.45 1.46 1.16
C LEU A 4 -2.87 0.29 1.95
N GLY A 5 -2.17 0.62 3.03
CA GLY A 5 -1.77 -0.30 4.09
C GLY A 5 -2.76 -0.32 5.26
N GLN A 6 -2.58 -1.29 6.16
CA GLN A 6 -3.45 -1.48 7.32
C GLN A 6 -3.01 -0.58 8.48
N ASP A 7 -1.89 -0.93 9.10
CA ASP A 7 -1.24 -0.22 10.22
C ASP A 7 0.28 -0.23 10.04
N PRO A 8 1.02 0.68 10.71
CA PRO A 8 2.47 0.72 10.62
C PRO A 8 3.09 -0.55 11.18
N TYR A 9 4.33 -0.85 10.78
CA TYR A 9 5.10 -1.89 11.46
C TYR A 9 5.38 -1.48 12.91
N HIS A 10 5.15 -2.40 13.84
CA HIS A 10 5.30 -2.15 15.28
C HIS A 10 6.70 -2.47 15.81
N GLY A 11 7.57 -3.09 15.01
CA GLY A 11 8.94 -3.37 15.43
C GLY A 11 9.80 -2.10 15.48
N GLU A 12 10.75 -2.08 16.41
CA GLU A 12 11.69 -0.97 16.58
C GLU A 12 12.40 -0.64 15.26
N ASN A 13 12.53 0.65 14.95
CA ASN A 13 13.17 1.19 13.75
C ASN A 13 12.57 0.73 12.41
N GLN A 14 11.38 0.09 12.40
CA GLN A 14 10.73 -0.35 11.16
C GLN A 14 9.95 0.76 10.47
N ALA A 15 8.90 1.28 11.12
CA ALA A 15 8.00 2.26 10.51
C ALA A 15 8.64 3.66 10.46
N HIS A 16 8.46 4.35 9.34
CA HIS A 16 8.93 5.74 9.16
C HIS A 16 7.90 6.68 8.52
N GLY A 17 6.64 6.24 8.45
CA GLY A 17 5.51 7.06 7.96
C GLY A 17 4.97 6.68 6.59
N LEU A 18 5.70 5.86 5.82
CA LEU A 18 5.23 5.29 4.55
C LEU A 18 4.73 3.85 4.76
N SER A 19 3.54 3.51 4.25
CA SER A 19 3.01 2.14 4.32
C SER A 19 3.98 1.14 3.69
N PHE A 20 4.17 -0.01 4.34
CA PHE A 20 5.06 -1.11 3.94
C PHE A 20 6.56 -0.80 3.88
N SER A 21 6.99 0.45 4.04
CA SER A 21 8.38 0.86 3.88
C SER A 21 9.18 0.77 5.19
N VAL A 22 10.49 0.51 5.07
CA VAL A 22 11.44 0.49 6.20
C VAL A 22 12.74 1.17 5.80
N ALA A 23 13.05 2.31 6.44
CA ALA A 23 14.24 3.11 6.13
C ALA A 23 15.53 2.57 6.80
N SER A 24 15.44 2.01 8.00
CA SER A 24 16.62 1.52 8.72
C SER A 24 17.19 0.23 8.11
N SER A 25 18.51 0.19 7.90
CA SER A 25 19.25 -1.03 7.51
C SER A 25 19.24 -2.11 8.61
N ASP A 26 19.11 -1.69 9.87
CA ASP A 26 19.26 -2.58 11.02
C ASP A 26 17.92 -3.19 11.46
N ALA A 27 16.82 -2.61 10.99
CA ALA A 27 15.48 -3.12 11.24
C ALA A 27 15.28 -4.52 10.61
N LYS A 28 14.56 -5.39 11.32
CA LYS A 28 14.17 -6.70 10.79
C LYS A 28 13.34 -6.53 9.53
N PHE A 29 13.67 -7.27 8.47
CA PHE A 29 12.91 -7.24 7.22
C PHE A 29 11.47 -7.73 7.46
N PRO A 30 10.45 -6.86 7.32
CA PRO A 30 9.06 -7.25 7.52
C PRO A 30 8.61 -8.33 6.54
N PRO A 31 7.89 -9.38 6.99
CA PRO A 31 7.44 -10.45 6.11
C PRO A 31 6.53 -9.98 4.97
N SER A 32 5.65 -8.99 5.22
CA SER A 32 4.78 -8.43 4.18
C SER A 32 5.59 -7.76 3.07
N LEU A 33 6.58 -6.93 3.40
CA LEU A 33 7.44 -6.30 2.39
C LEU A 33 8.25 -7.33 1.60
N ARG A 34 8.72 -8.40 2.25
CA ARG A 34 9.42 -9.49 1.56
C ARG A 34 8.51 -10.15 0.53
N ASN A 35 7.24 -10.35 0.88
CA ASN A 35 6.25 -10.91 -0.04
C ASN A 35 5.94 -9.95 -1.19
N ILE A 36 5.84 -8.64 -0.93
CA ILE A 36 5.72 -7.59 -1.97
C ILE A 36 6.89 -7.70 -2.97
N PHE A 37 8.14 -7.77 -2.50
CA PHE A 37 9.30 -7.87 -3.40
C PHE A 37 9.39 -9.21 -4.12
N LYS A 38 8.97 -10.30 -3.46
CA LYS A 38 8.85 -11.60 -4.13
C LYS A 38 7.85 -11.54 -5.28
N GLU A 39 6.70 -10.92 -5.06
CA GLU A 39 5.69 -10.76 -6.11
C GLU A 39 6.18 -9.80 -7.22
N LEU A 40 6.88 -8.72 -6.86
CA LEU A 40 7.48 -7.79 -7.82
C LEU A 40 8.44 -8.52 -8.77
N LYS A 41 9.29 -9.39 -8.22
CA LYS A 41 10.19 -10.23 -9.01
C LYS A 41 9.43 -11.18 -9.93
N THR A 42 8.36 -11.82 -9.46
CA THR A 42 7.60 -12.77 -10.30
C THR A 42 6.72 -12.07 -11.34
N ASP A 43 6.29 -10.84 -11.06
CA ASP A 43 5.44 -10.04 -11.94
C ASP A 43 6.26 -9.40 -13.06
N LEU A 44 7.31 -8.66 -12.70
CA LEU A 44 8.09 -7.81 -13.62
C LEU A 44 9.54 -8.24 -13.80
N GLY A 45 10.01 -9.28 -13.11
CA GLY A 45 11.42 -9.71 -13.16
C GLY A 45 12.37 -8.80 -12.38
N ILE A 46 11.84 -7.83 -11.61
CA ILE A 46 12.64 -6.82 -10.90
C ILE A 46 13.06 -7.37 -9.54
N GLU A 47 14.37 -7.44 -9.30
CA GLU A 47 14.92 -7.73 -7.98
C GLU A 47 15.11 -6.44 -7.19
N ARG A 48 14.44 -6.34 -6.05
CA ARG A 48 14.57 -5.20 -5.13
C ARG A 48 15.09 -5.66 -3.78
N THR A 49 16.12 -4.98 -3.31
CA THR A 49 16.72 -5.21 -1.98
C THR A 49 16.55 -4.01 -1.05
N ASN A 50 16.42 -2.80 -1.60
CA ASN A 50 16.15 -1.60 -0.82
C ASN A 50 14.73 -1.64 -0.24
N ARG A 51 14.63 -1.59 1.09
CA ARG A 51 13.37 -1.68 1.84
C ARG A 51 12.72 -0.32 2.06
N ASP A 52 13.48 0.75 1.85
CA ASP A 52 12.92 2.09 1.75
C ASP A 52 12.14 2.18 0.43
N LEU A 53 10.96 2.79 0.47
CA LEU A 53 10.04 2.97 -0.66
C LEU A 53 9.84 4.46 -0.95
N THR A 54 10.74 5.32 -0.46
CA THR A 54 10.73 6.76 -0.71
C THR A 54 10.82 7.06 -2.21
N ASP A 55 11.56 6.26 -2.97
CA ASP A 55 11.64 6.33 -4.44
C ASP A 55 10.28 6.07 -5.12
N TRP A 56 9.40 5.25 -4.54
CA TRP A 56 8.02 5.13 -5.04
C TRP A 56 7.21 6.38 -4.68
N ALA A 57 7.40 6.92 -3.47
CA ALA A 57 6.70 8.13 -3.03
C ALA A 57 7.07 9.36 -3.88
N GLU A 58 8.34 9.52 -4.24
CA GLU A 58 8.86 10.59 -5.11
C GLU A 58 8.25 10.54 -6.53
N GLN A 59 7.84 9.36 -6.98
CA GLN A 59 7.11 9.15 -8.25
C GLN A 59 5.60 9.41 -8.13
N GLY A 60 5.11 9.89 -6.98
CA GLY A 60 3.68 10.19 -6.76
C GLY A 60 2.84 8.99 -6.31
N VAL A 61 3.46 7.97 -5.71
CA VAL A 61 2.75 6.90 -5.00
C VAL A 61 2.49 7.32 -3.55
N LEU A 62 1.24 7.60 -3.21
CA LEU A 62 0.85 7.83 -1.82
C LEU A 62 0.78 6.51 -1.07
N LEU A 63 1.76 6.25 -0.21
CA LEU A 63 1.87 5.05 0.65
C LEU A 63 1.18 5.29 2.00
N LEU A 64 -0.14 5.09 2.05
CA LEU A 64 -0.98 5.50 3.19
C LEU A 64 -1.47 4.28 4.00
N ASN A 65 -1.18 4.25 5.30
CA ASN A 65 -1.87 3.31 6.19
C ASN A 65 -3.26 3.83 6.58
N THR A 66 -4.22 2.94 6.79
CA THR A 66 -5.55 3.31 7.31
C THR A 66 -5.53 3.72 8.79
N VAL A 67 -4.56 3.23 9.56
CA VAL A 67 -4.20 3.70 10.89
C VAL A 67 -2.76 4.20 10.85
N LEU A 68 -2.45 5.39 11.40
CA LEU A 68 -1.13 6.03 11.22
C LEU A 68 -0.15 5.81 12.37
N THR A 69 -0.58 5.18 13.46
CA THR A 69 0.28 4.85 14.60
C THR A 69 -0.02 3.44 15.09
N VAL A 70 0.94 2.84 15.78
CA VAL A 70 0.79 1.57 16.47
C VAL A 70 1.67 1.64 17.72
N ASP A 71 1.23 1.01 18.79
CA ASP A 71 2.05 0.81 19.98
C ASP A 71 3.08 -0.31 19.70
N GLY A 72 4.36 -0.03 19.99
CA GLY A 72 5.47 -0.96 19.73
C GLY A 72 5.54 -2.13 20.71
N ASP A 73 4.96 -1.97 21.90
CA ASP A 73 4.92 -3.00 22.94
C ASP A 73 3.65 -3.88 22.84
N GLU A 74 2.68 -3.48 22.01
CA GLU A 74 1.44 -4.20 21.80
C GLU A 74 1.39 -4.97 20.45
N LYS A 75 0.26 -5.63 20.21
CA LYS A 75 -0.02 -6.33 18.95
C LYS A 75 -0.35 -5.33 17.85
N ALA A 76 -0.12 -5.75 16.60
CA ALA A 76 -0.61 -5.04 15.41
C ALA A 76 -2.08 -4.62 15.56
N GLY A 77 -2.39 -3.40 15.17
CA GLY A 77 -3.72 -2.81 15.29
C GLY A 77 -4.10 -2.26 16.66
N SER A 78 -3.16 -2.09 17.61
CA SER A 78 -3.40 -1.50 18.94
C SER A 78 -4.10 -0.12 18.92
N HIS A 79 -3.90 0.65 17.85
CA HIS A 79 -4.53 1.98 17.67
C HIS A 79 -5.71 2.00 16.70
N ARG A 80 -6.25 0.84 16.33
CA ARG A 80 -7.50 0.77 15.54
C ARG A 80 -8.66 1.35 16.34
N LYS A 81 -9.58 2.02 15.62
CA LYS A 81 -10.78 2.68 16.14
C LYS A 81 -10.48 3.81 17.14
N LYS A 82 -9.27 4.37 17.13
CA LYS A 82 -8.87 5.52 17.95
C LYS A 82 -8.96 6.87 17.21
N GLY A 83 -9.57 6.90 16.02
CA GLY A 83 -9.87 8.12 15.26
C GLY A 83 -9.01 8.31 14.00
N TRP A 84 -7.95 7.52 13.81
CA TRP A 84 -7.14 7.58 12.60
C TRP A 84 -7.94 7.25 11.34
N GLU A 85 -8.90 6.33 11.44
CA GLU A 85 -9.76 5.97 10.32
C GLU A 85 -10.58 7.17 9.83
N THR A 86 -11.07 8.03 10.73
CA THR A 86 -11.78 9.26 10.33
C THR A 86 -10.89 10.19 9.53
N PHE A 87 -9.63 10.34 9.97
CA PHE A 87 -8.67 11.16 9.25
C PHE A 87 -8.33 10.57 7.88
N THR A 88 -7.99 9.28 7.81
CA THR A 88 -7.59 8.64 6.54
C THR A 88 -8.78 8.51 5.58
N ASP A 89 -10.01 8.34 6.08
CA ASP A 89 -11.22 8.42 5.27
C ASP A 89 -11.42 9.81 4.67
N HIS A 90 -11.13 10.87 5.44
CA HIS A 90 -11.19 12.23 4.91
C HIS A 90 -10.13 12.47 3.82
N VAL A 91 -8.92 11.93 3.98
CA VAL A 91 -7.88 11.96 2.93
C VAL A 91 -8.35 11.24 1.67
N ILE A 92 -8.91 10.03 1.78
CA ILE A 92 -9.41 9.26 0.63
C ILE A 92 -10.56 10.02 -0.06
N ASN A 93 -11.51 10.56 0.69
CA ASN A 93 -12.59 11.37 0.13
C ASN A 93 -12.07 12.61 -0.60
N THR A 94 -11.07 13.29 -0.03
CA THR A 94 -10.46 14.46 -0.68
C THR A 94 -9.78 14.07 -1.99
N LEU A 95 -9.10 12.93 -2.03
CA LEU A 95 -8.49 12.39 -3.25
C LEU A 95 -9.57 12.00 -4.28
N ASN A 96 -10.68 11.41 -3.84
CA ASN A 96 -11.80 11.03 -4.70
C ASN A 96 -12.45 12.23 -5.41
N MET A 97 -12.41 13.41 -4.82
CA MET A 97 -12.94 14.64 -5.42
C MET A 97 -12.03 15.24 -6.49
N ARG A 98 -10.82 14.71 -6.70
CA ARG A 98 -9.88 15.25 -7.68
C ARG A 98 -10.31 14.91 -9.11
N ASP A 99 -10.14 15.87 -10.00
CA ASP A 99 -10.36 15.65 -11.43
C ASP A 99 -9.30 14.78 -12.09
N LYS A 100 -8.06 14.86 -11.61
CA LYS A 100 -6.96 14.03 -12.08
C LYS A 100 -7.25 12.56 -11.68
N PRO A 101 -7.29 11.61 -12.64
CA PRO A 101 -7.47 10.21 -12.34
C PRO A 101 -6.44 9.65 -11.35
N ILE A 102 -6.88 8.70 -10.52
CA ILE A 102 -6.04 8.06 -9.52
C ILE A 102 -6.31 6.55 -9.60
N VAL A 103 -5.23 5.77 -9.60
CA VAL A 103 -5.29 4.33 -9.33
C VAL A 103 -5.21 4.13 -7.82
N PHE A 104 -6.25 3.58 -7.21
CA PHE A 104 -6.32 3.17 -5.81
C PHE A 104 -6.06 1.67 -5.70
N VAL A 105 -5.02 1.30 -4.96
CA VAL A 105 -4.61 -0.09 -4.75
C VAL A 105 -4.95 -0.52 -3.34
N LEU A 106 -5.83 -1.51 -3.23
CA LEU A 106 -6.47 -1.94 -1.99
C LEU A 106 -6.16 -3.41 -1.70
N TRP A 107 -5.10 -3.65 -0.94
CA TRP A 107 -4.70 -5.00 -0.55
C TRP A 107 -5.26 -5.38 0.82
N GLY A 108 -6.07 -6.44 0.84
CA GLY A 108 -6.71 -6.94 2.07
C GLY A 108 -8.07 -6.30 2.39
N ASN A 109 -8.77 -6.91 3.33
CA ASN A 109 -10.17 -6.56 3.63
C ASN A 109 -10.33 -5.17 4.22
N ASP A 110 -9.38 -4.71 5.04
CA ASP A 110 -9.48 -3.38 5.65
C ASP A 110 -9.29 -2.26 4.63
N ALA A 111 -8.39 -2.43 3.65
CA ALA A 111 -8.27 -1.52 2.51
C ALA A 111 -9.54 -1.59 1.63
N LYS A 112 -10.06 -2.79 1.34
CA LYS A 112 -11.29 -2.97 0.54
C LYS A 112 -12.52 -2.32 1.18
N LYS A 113 -12.60 -2.20 2.51
CA LYS A 113 -13.68 -1.46 3.19
C LYS A 113 -13.73 0.02 2.81
N LYS A 114 -12.66 0.58 2.22
CA LYS A 114 -12.61 1.97 1.76
C LYS A 114 -13.19 2.17 0.36
N ILE A 115 -13.52 1.11 -0.38
CA ILE A 115 -14.13 1.18 -1.72
C ILE A 115 -15.36 2.12 -1.78
N PRO A 116 -16.30 2.10 -0.81
CA PRO A 116 -17.46 2.99 -0.85
C PRO A 116 -17.12 4.50 -0.81
N LEU A 117 -15.90 4.88 -0.42
CA LEU A 117 -15.41 6.27 -0.43
C LEU A 117 -14.89 6.70 -1.80
N ILE A 118 -14.63 5.75 -2.70
CA ILE A 118 -14.05 5.99 -4.04
C ILE A 118 -15.17 5.86 -5.06
N THR A 119 -15.92 6.94 -5.25
CA THR A 119 -17.13 6.99 -6.08
C THR A 119 -16.92 7.64 -7.44
N ASN A 120 -15.80 8.34 -7.64
CA ASN A 120 -15.53 9.05 -8.88
C ASN A 120 -15.16 8.04 -9.99
N PRO A 121 -15.94 7.98 -11.09
CA PRO A 121 -15.75 6.98 -12.15
C PRO A 121 -14.47 7.19 -12.97
N LYS A 122 -13.79 8.34 -12.83
CA LYS A 122 -12.48 8.58 -13.43
C LYS A 122 -11.37 7.79 -12.74
N HIS A 123 -11.58 7.40 -11.48
CA HIS A 123 -10.60 6.65 -10.71
C HIS A 123 -10.69 5.17 -11.01
N LYS A 124 -9.56 4.47 -10.87
CA LYS A 124 -9.50 3.01 -10.99
C LYS A 124 -9.22 2.40 -9.63
N ILE A 125 -9.86 1.27 -9.36
CA ILE A 125 -9.67 0.51 -8.13
C ILE A 125 -9.07 -0.84 -8.51
N ILE A 126 -7.87 -1.11 -8.00
CA ILE A 126 -7.23 -2.43 -8.09
C ILE A 126 -7.29 -3.03 -6.68
N THR A 127 -7.86 -4.22 -6.57
CA THR A 127 -7.98 -4.90 -5.27
C THR A 127 -7.20 -6.20 -5.27
N GLY A 128 -6.67 -6.58 -4.11
CA GLY A 128 -5.89 -7.81 -3.97
C GLY A 128 -6.00 -8.40 -2.58
N VAL A 129 -5.41 -9.58 -2.41
CA VAL A 129 -5.18 -10.17 -1.09
C VAL A 129 -4.06 -9.41 -0.39
N HIS A 130 -4.04 -9.37 0.95
CA HIS A 130 -2.96 -8.68 1.67
C HIS A 130 -1.64 -9.47 1.57
N PRO A 131 -0.47 -8.80 1.47
CA PRO A 131 0.84 -9.47 1.37
C PRO A 131 1.34 -10.13 2.66
N SER A 132 0.59 -10.05 3.77
CA SER A 132 0.96 -10.71 5.04
C SER A 132 1.14 -12.22 4.85
N PRO A 133 2.07 -12.88 5.58
CA PRO A 133 2.20 -14.34 5.58
C PRO A 133 0.89 -15.10 5.83
N LEU A 134 -0.03 -14.51 6.59
CA LEU A 134 -1.33 -15.10 6.90
C LEU A 134 -2.24 -15.28 5.67
N SER A 135 -2.01 -14.51 4.60
CA SER A 135 -2.89 -14.45 3.45
C SER A 135 -2.18 -14.54 2.10
N ALA A 136 -0.87 -14.33 2.03
CA ALA A 136 -0.17 -14.18 0.76
C ALA A 136 -0.29 -15.39 -0.18
N ASN A 137 -0.21 -16.60 0.37
CA ASN A 137 -0.40 -17.85 -0.39
C ASN A 137 -1.85 -18.04 -0.88
N GLY A 138 -2.81 -17.35 -0.27
CA GLY A 138 -4.23 -17.39 -0.64
C GLY A 138 -4.62 -16.46 -1.77
N GLY A 139 -3.66 -15.86 -2.49
CA GLY A 139 -3.93 -15.08 -3.70
C GLY A 139 -3.23 -13.72 -3.80
N PHE A 140 -2.23 -13.42 -2.95
CA PHE A 140 -1.33 -12.30 -3.24
C PHE A 140 -0.25 -12.74 -4.24
N PHE A 141 0.33 -13.92 -4.03
CA PHE A 141 1.31 -14.45 -4.98
C PHE A 141 0.66 -14.84 -6.30
N GLY A 142 1.27 -14.44 -7.42
CA GLY A 142 0.75 -14.60 -8.76
C GLY A 142 -0.37 -13.62 -9.13
N SER A 143 -0.71 -12.66 -8.26
CA SER A 143 -1.72 -11.65 -8.54
C SER A 143 -1.25 -10.58 -9.53
N LYS A 144 0.07 -10.44 -9.73
CA LYS A 144 0.70 -9.52 -10.67
C LYS A 144 0.20 -8.08 -10.55
N PRO A 145 0.23 -7.49 -9.34
CA PRO A 145 -0.39 -6.19 -9.12
C PRO A 145 0.41 -5.06 -9.77
N PHE A 146 1.73 -5.17 -9.93
CA PHE A 146 2.59 -4.09 -10.40
C PHE A 146 2.43 -3.84 -11.90
N SER A 147 2.36 -4.91 -12.71
CA SER A 147 2.03 -4.81 -14.13
C SER A 147 0.62 -4.26 -14.33
N GLN A 148 -0.38 -4.79 -13.61
CA GLN A 148 -1.76 -4.29 -13.65
C GLN A 148 -1.87 -2.80 -13.28
N ILE A 149 -1.11 -2.35 -12.28
CA ILE A 149 -1.07 -0.93 -11.89
C ILE A 149 -0.51 -0.08 -13.03
N ASN A 150 0.60 -0.49 -13.64
CA ASN A 150 1.21 0.25 -14.75
C ASN A 150 0.30 0.26 -15.98
N GLU A 151 -0.38 -0.85 -16.30
CA GLU A 151 -1.41 -0.90 -17.35
C GLU A 151 -2.55 0.07 -17.04
N ALA A 152 -3.06 0.10 -15.81
CA ALA A 152 -4.12 1.01 -15.41
C ALA A 152 -3.72 2.49 -15.50
N LEU A 153 -2.45 2.82 -15.19
CA LEU A 153 -1.89 4.16 -15.35
C LEU A 153 -1.80 4.57 -16.82
N VAL A 154 -1.29 3.69 -17.69
CA VAL A 154 -1.21 3.92 -19.14
C VAL A 154 -2.60 4.16 -19.73
N GLU A 155 -3.59 3.34 -19.36
CA GLU A 155 -4.97 3.51 -19.80
C GLU A 155 -5.60 4.83 -19.32
N LEU A 156 -5.09 5.43 -18.24
CA LEU A 156 -5.50 6.76 -17.75
C LEU A 156 -4.67 7.90 -18.36
N GLY A 157 -3.69 7.59 -19.22
CA GLY A 157 -2.78 8.57 -19.80
C GLY A 157 -1.73 9.11 -18.83
N GLU A 158 -1.43 8.37 -17.76
CA GLU A 158 -0.42 8.72 -16.75
C GLU A 158 0.88 7.94 -16.98
N ASP A 159 1.99 8.49 -16.49
CA ASP A 159 3.28 7.81 -16.48
C ASP A 159 3.25 6.55 -15.60
N THR A 160 3.97 5.52 -16.03
CA THR A 160 4.13 4.28 -15.25
C THR A 160 5.10 4.48 -14.09
N ILE A 161 4.96 3.65 -13.05
CA ILE A 161 5.91 3.62 -11.93
C ILE A 161 7.10 2.75 -12.29
N GLN A 162 8.29 3.27 -11.98
CA GLN A 162 9.54 2.52 -11.94
C GLN A 162 9.65 1.87 -10.54
N TRP A 163 9.32 0.57 -10.48
CA TRP A 163 9.22 -0.21 -9.25
C TRP A 163 10.57 -0.65 -8.65
#